data_AF-X1LTT8-F1
#
_entry.id   AF-X1LTT8-F1
#
_cell.length_a   1.000
_cell.length_b   1.000
_cell.length_c   1.000
_cell.angle_alpha   90.00
_cell.angle_beta   90.00
_cell.angle_gamma   90.00
#
_symmetry.space_group_name_H-M   'P 1'
#
loop_
_entity.id
_entity.type
_entity.pdbx_description
1 polymer ?
#
loop_
_entity_poly.entity_id
_entity_poly.type
_entity_poly.pdbx_seq_one_letter_code
_entity_poly.pdbx_strand_id
1 'polypeptide(L)' 'MLVSTVIPSFKIDSYSDLADAIDSLLNQSYADIEVVAVIHTNKNLYKKIVKAYGTQTKVKVIFNE' A
#
# COMPACT_ATOMS: atom_id res chain seq x y z
N MET A 1 -18.29 -9.01 -2.57
CA MET A 1 -17.51 -9.90 -1.69
C MET A 1 -16.17 -9.23 -1.54
N LEU A 2 -15.83 -8.78 -0.35
CA LEU A 2 -14.61 -8.01 -0.16
C LEU A 2 -13.38 -8.85 -0.57
N VAL A 3 -12.50 -8.25 -1.37
CA VAL A 3 -11.20 -8.82 -1.73
C VAL A 3 -10.11 -8.00 -1.05
N SER A 4 -9.36 -8.61 -0.14
CA SER A 4 -8.19 -7.97 0.49
C SER A 4 -6.93 -8.32 -0.29
N THR A 5 -6.26 -7.30 -0.82
CA THR A 5 -4.98 -7.44 -1.54
C THR A 5 -3.84 -7.02 -0.62
N VAL A 6 -2.90 -7.93 -0.36
CA VAL A 6 -1.76 -7.67 0.54
C VAL A 6 -0.49 -7.49 -0.30
N ILE A 7 0.18 -6.35 -0.17
CA ILE A 7 1.41 -6.01 -0.89
C ILE A 7 2.57 -5.90 0.10
N PRO A 8 3.45 -6.90 0.20
CA PRO A 8 4.68 -6.78 0.98
C PRO A 8 5.72 -5.95 0.22
N SER A 9 6.36 -5.02 0.90
CA SER A 9 7.46 -4.21 0.37
C SER A 9 8.65 -4.21 1.33
N PHE A 10 9.81 -4.64 0.82
CA PHE A 10 11.06 -4.73 1.57
C PHE A 10 12.16 -3.80 1.04
N LYS A 11 12.14 -3.46 -0.25
CA LYS A 11 13.24 -2.72 -0.88
C LYS A 11 13.30 -1.27 -0.38
N ILE A 12 14.52 -0.72 -0.31
CA ILE A 12 14.77 0.63 0.19
C ILE A 12 14.16 1.71 -0.72
N ASP A 13 14.20 1.50 -2.04
CA ASP A 13 13.78 2.46 -3.07
C ASP A 13 12.58 1.99 -3.91
N SER A 14 11.62 1.30 -3.30
CA SER A 14 10.41 0.83 -4.00
C SER A 14 9.22 1.78 -3.91
N TYR A 15 9.43 3.08 -3.63
CA TYR A 15 8.30 4.01 -3.50
C TYR A 15 7.49 4.09 -4.79
N SER A 16 8.13 4.25 -5.96
CA SER A 16 7.42 4.34 -7.25
C SER A 16 6.65 3.05 -7.51
N ASP A 17 7.31 1.90 -7.43
CA ASP A 17 6.69 0.60 -7.69
C ASP A 17 5.50 0.32 -6.75
N LEU A 18 5.65 0.66 -5.47
CA LEU A 18 4.58 0.45 -4.48
C LEU A 18 3.42 1.43 -4.68
N ALA A 19 3.71 2.69 -5.00
CA ALA A 19 2.70 3.69 -5.32
C ALA A 19 1.89 3.28 -6.55
N ASP A 20 2.58 2.90 -7.64
CA ASP A 20 1.96 2.45 -8.87
C ASP A 20 1.10 1.18 -8.64
N ALA A 21 1.59 0.25 -7.81
CA ALA A 21 0.82 -0.94 -7.45
C ALA A 21 -0.46 -0.58 -6.68
N ILE A 22 -0.38 0.32 -5.69
CA ILE A 22 -1.55 0.79 -4.92
C ILE A 22 -2.54 1.49 -5.85
N ASP A 23 -2.08 2.40 -6.70
CA ASP A 23 -2.94 3.15 -7.63
C ASP A 23 -3.61 2.23 -8.65
N SER A 24 -2.90 1.20 -9.14
CA SER A 24 -3.48 0.20 -10.04
C SER A 24 -4.62 -0.59 -9.38
N LEU A 25 -4.49 -0.89 -8.08
CA LEU A 25 -5.50 -1.63 -7.31
C LEU A 25 -6.70 -0.75 -6.97
N LEU A 26 -6.48 0.53 -6.66
CA LEU A 26 -7.56 1.49 -6.41
C LEU A 26 -8.39 1.77 -7.67
N ASN A 27 -7.81 1.63 -8.86
CA ASN A 27 -8.45 1.85 -10.16
C ASN A 27 -9.05 0.58 -10.80
N GLN A 28 -9.17 -0.53 -10.08
CA GLN A 28 -9.80 -1.73 -10.61
C GLN A 28 -11.30 -1.51 -10.90
N SER A 29 -11.81 -2.18 -11.95
CA SER A 29 -13.24 -2.17 -12.27
C SER A 29 -14.10 -2.83 -11.19
N TYR A 30 -13.50 -3.72 -10.40
CA TYR A 30 -14.11 -4.29 -9.20
C TYR A 30 -13.81 -3.41 -7.98
N ALA A 31 -14.84 -2.78 -7.40
CA ALA A 31 -14.66 -1.73 -6.41
C ALA A 31 -14.57 -2.19 -4.94
N ASP A 32 -15.03 -3.41 -4.63
CA ASP A 32 -15.10 -3.98 -3.28
C ASP A 32 -13.74 -4.61 -2.88
N ILE A 33 -12.70 -3.76 -2.87
CA ILE A 33 -11.30 -4.11 -2.59
C ILE A 33 -10.78 -3.31 -1.40
N GLU A 34 -9.99 -3.97 -0.56
CA GLU A 34 -9.10 -3.37 0.43
C GLU A 34 -7.65 -3.62 0.03
N VAL A 35 -6.78 -2.63 0.16
CA VAL A 35 -5.34 -2.73 -0.10
C VAL A 35 -4.59 -2.64 1.22
N VAL A 36 -3.76 -3.63 1.52
CA VAL A 36 -2.92 -3.68 2.72
C VAL A 36 -1.45 -3.67 2.31
N ALA A 37 -0.80 -2.52 2.42
CA ALA A 37 0.62 -2.37 2.15
C ALA A 37 1.42 -2.68 3.42
N VAL A 38 2.26 -3.72 3.38
CA VAL A 38 3.10 -4.14 4.51
C VAL A 38 4.54 -3.76 4.22
N ILE A 39 5.06 -2.78 4.95
CA ILE A 39 6.42 -2.25 4.74
C ILE A 39 7.34 -2.84 5.80
N HIS A 40 8.33 -3.61 5.36
CA HIS A 40 9.26 -4.28 6.26
C HIS A 40 10.56 -3.49 6.43
N THR A 41 10.90 -3.14 7.68
CA THR A 41 12.12 -2.42 8.14
C THR A 41 12.39 -1.02 7.56
N ASN A 42 11.75 -0.63 6.46
CA ASN A 42 11.97 0.66 5.82
C ASN A 42 11.04 1.76 6.35
N LYS A 43 11.41 2.37 7.48
CA LYS A 43 10.61 3.41 8.15
C LYS A 43 10.41 4.67 7.31
N ASN A 44 11.36 5.01 6.43
CA ASN A 44 11.24 6.16 5.55
C ASN A 44 10.20 5.93 4.45
N LEU A 45 10.23 4.74 3.81
CA LEU A 45 9.19 4.35 2.86
C LEU A 45 7.82 4.30 3.54
N TYR A 46 7.73 3.74 4.75
CA TYR A 46 6.50 3.74 5.53
C TYR A 46 5.91 5.14 5.69
N LYS A 47 6.71 6.10 6.16
CA LYS A 47 6.25 7.49 6.31
C LYS A 47 5.80 8.11 4.98
N LYS A 48 6.53 7.85 3.88
CA LYS A 48 6.15 8.36 2.55
C LYS A 48 4.80 7.80 2.09
N ILE A 49 4.59 6.49 2.23
CA ILE A 49 3.35 5.81 1.82
C ILE A 49 2.17 6.22 2.71
N VAL A 50 2.36 6.33 4.03
CA VAL A 50 1.34 6.86 4.94
C VAL A 50 0.96 8.29 4.57
N LYS A 51 1.93 9.13 4.23
CA LYS A 51 1.65 10.51 3.80
C LYS A 51 0.84 10.55 2.49
N ALA A 52 1.12 9.65 1.56
CA ALA A 52 0.45 9.62 0.25
C ALA A 52 -0.94 8.99 0.30
N TYR A 53 -1.11 7.89 1.05
CA TYR A 53 -2.29 7.03 0.99
C TYR A 53 -3.02 6.86 2.32
N GLY A 54 -2.50 7.34 3.45
CA GLY A 54 -3.06 7.06 4.77
C GLY A 54 -4.45 7.66 5.04
N THR A 55 -4.91 8.58 4.20
CA THR A 55 -6.29 9.11 4.23
C THR A 55 -7.26 8.35 3.33
N GLN A 56 -6.76 7.43 2.50
CA GLN A 56 -7.59 6.61 1.63
C GLN A 56 -8.28 5.51 2.45
N THR A 57 -9.61 5.49 2.44
CA THR A 57 -10.41 4.56 3.27
C THR A 57 -10.17 3.09 2.93
N LYS A 58 -9.75 2.80 1.70
CA LYS A 58 -9.47 1.44 1.20
C LYS A 58 -8.03 0.99 1.40
N VAL A 59 -7.13 1.86 1.89
CA VAL A 59 -5.70 1.54 2.03
C VAL A 59 -5.33 1.47 3.50
N LYS A 60 -4.76 0.34 3.91
CA LYS A 60 -4.09 0.18 5.20
C LYS A 60 -2.60 0.05 4.98
N VAL A 61 -1.83 0.80 5.75
CA VAL A 61 -0.36 0.74 5.72
C VAL A 61 0.11 0.18 7.04
N ILE A 62 0.80 -0.96 7.00
CA ILE A 62 1.33 -1.64 8.17
C ILE A 62 2.85 -1.56 8.11
N PHE A 63 3.47 -1.22 9.24
CA PHE A 63 4.91 -1.28 9.40
C PHE A 63 5.28 -2.54 10.18
N ASN A 64 6.19 -3.33 9.63
CA ASN A 64 6.68 -4.57 10.23
C ASN A 64 8.20 -4.47 10.42
N GLU A 65 8.70 -4.59 11.64
CA GLU A 65 10.14 -4.59 11.96
C GLU A 65 10.64 -6.00 12.26
#